data_AF-A0A506QPU0-F1
#
_entry.id   AF-A0A506QPU0-F1
#
_cell.length_a   1.000
_cell.length_b   1.000
_cell.length_c   1.000
_cell.angle_alpha   90.00
_cell.angle_beta   90.00
_cell.angle_gamma   90.00
#
_symmetry.space_group_name_H-M   'P 1'
#
loop_
_entity.id
_entity.type
_entity.pdbx_description
1 polymer ?
#
loop_
_entity_poly.entity_id
_entity_poly.type
_entity_poly.pdbx_seq_one_letter_code
_entity_poly.pdbx_strand_id
1 'polypeptide(L)'
;MRKSRYSEDQITNAIKASESGVKVREICEELGISEATFYSWKKKFSGLSSEEGRKIKDLEEKLQNITRELQTLNSDKEMLQSVLKHFFTTNEKRQAVDFLQSTFDIGTRRSCRLLDISRSVYHYPSGTENR
;
A
#
# COMPACT_ATOMS: atom_id res chain seq x y z
N MET A 1 11.68 31.05 -4.56
CA MET A 1 12.01 30.86 -6.00
C MET A 1 10.89 31.46 -6.83
N ARG A 2 11.19 32.21 -7.90
CA ARG A 2 10.15 32.63 -8.86
C ARG A 2 9.50 31.36 -9.43
N LYS A 3 8.16 31.31 -9.47
CA LYS A 3 7.45 30.23 -10.15
C LYS A 3 7.92 30.19 -11.60
N SER A 4 8.42 29.04 -12.03
CA SER A 4 8.71 28.80 -13.45
C SER A 4 7.45 29.08 -14.26
N ARG A 5 7.60 29.75 -15.41
CA ARG A 5 6.50 29.96 -16.37
C ARG A 5 6.00 28.63 -16.97
N TYR A 6 6.83 27.60 -16.93
CA TYR A 6 6.57 26.27 -17.49
C TYR A 6 6.40 25.23 -16.38
N SER A 7 5.42 24.32 -16.55
CA SER A 7 5.23 23.19 -15.64
C SER A 7 6.30 22.13 -15.82
N GLU A 8 6.53 21.29 -14.81
CA GLU A 8 7.46 20.15 -14.91
C GLU A 8 7.04 19.19 -16.01
N ASP A 9 5.74 18.96 -16.21
CA ASP A 9 5.21 18.14 -17.31
C ASP A 9 5.54 18.72 -18.69
N GLN A 10 5.46 20.05 -18.87
CA GLN A 10 5.84 20.70 -20.13
C GLN A 10 7.34 20.54 -20.42
N ILE A 11 8.17 20.67 -19.38
CA ILE A 11 9.63 20.53 -19.49
C ILE A 11 10.00 19.08 -19.84
N THR A 12 9.40 18.10 -19.15
CA THR A 12 9.69 16.67 -19.38
C THR A 12 9.19 16.19 -20.75
N ASN A 13 8.03 16.67 -21.21
CA ASN A 13 7.53 16.37 -22.56
C ASN A 13 8.44 16.94 -23.66
N ALA A 14 8.97 18.16 -23.49
CA ALA A 14 9.93 18.73 -24.42
C ALA A 14 11.22 17.90 -24.52
N ILE A 15 11.72 17.40 -23.39
CA ILE A 15 12.90 16.53 -23.35
C ILE A 15 12.62 15.18 -24.04
N LYS A 16 11.46 14.56 -23.78
CA LYS A 16 11.03 13.31 -24.44
C LYS A 16 10.91 13.48 -25.96
N ALA A 17 10.36 14.60 -26.44
CA ALA A 17 10.26 14.89 -27.87
C ALA A 17 11.64 14.95 -28.56
N SER A 18 12.63 15.55 -27.89
CA SER A 18 14.01 15.55 -28.37
C SER A 18 14.64 14.15 -28.37
N GLU A 19 14.35 13.32 -27.36
CA GLU A 19 14.83 11.93 -27.28
C GLU A 19 14.18 11.02 -28.33
N SER A 20 12.93 11.31 -28.72
CA SER A 20 12.23 10.61 -29.81
C SER A 20 12.62 11.08 -31.21
N GLY A 21 13.58 12.02 -31.33
CA GLY A 21 14.16 12.44 -32.60
C GLY A 21 13.64 13.77 -33.17
N VAL A 22 12.78 14.51 -32.47
CA VAL A 22 12.37 15.86 -32.89
C VAL A 22 13.54 16.83 -32.73
N LYS A 23 13.73 17.74 -33.70
CA LYS A 23 14.83 18.69 -33.66
C LYS A 23 14.63 19.69 -32.51
N VAL A 24 15.68 19.93 -31.73
CA VAL A 24 15.66 20.87 -30.60
C VAL A 24 15.19 22.27 -31.02
N ARG A 25 15.52 22.71 -32.24
CA ARG A 25 15.05 24.00 -32.79
C ARG A 25 13.53 24.09 -32.91
N GLU A 26 12.88 23.05 -33.43
CA GLU A 26 11.43 23.00 -33.58
C GLU A 26 10.74 23.06 -32.21
N ILE A 27 11.28 22.34 -31.23
CA ILE A 27 10.81 22.36 -29.84
C ILE A 27 10.97 23.76 -29.20
N CYS A 28 12.09 24.43 -29.48
CA CYS A 28 12.36 25.76 -28.96
C CYS A 28 11.43 26.82 -29.58
N GLU A 29 11.13 26.72 -30.87
CA GLU A 29 10.19 27.59 -31.58
C GLU A 29 8.75 27.41 -31.08
N GLU A 30 8.31 26.16 -30.89
CA GLU A 30 6.96 25.84 -30.40
C GLU A 30 6.74 26.35 -28.96
N LEU A 31 7.73 26.18 -28.09
CA LEU A 31 7.63 26.57 -26.67
C LEU A 31 8.04 28.03 -26.40
N GLY A 32 8.56 28.73 -27.40
CA GLY A 32 9.07 30.10 -27.28
C GLY A 32 10.26 30.22 -26.32
N ILE A 33 11.16 29.25 -26.34
CA ILE A 33 12.34 29.19 -25.46
C ILE A 33 13.64 29.23 -26.27
N SER A 34 14.76 29.54 -25.61
CA SER A 34 16.09 29.42 -26.21
C SER A 34 16.63 28.00 -26.10
N GLU A 35 17.50 27.60 -27.04
CA GLU A 35 18.22 26.31 -26.96
C GLU A 35 19.01 26.16 -25.65
N ALA A 36 19.58 27.25 -25.13
CA ALA A 36 20.29 27.25 -23.84
C ALA A 36 19.37 26.89 -22.66
N THR A 37 18.12 27.38 -22.67
CA THR A 37 17.10 27.02 -21.68
C THR A 37 16.77 25.54 -21.78
N PHE A 38 16.59 25.03 -23.01
CA PHE A 38 16.30 23.63 -23.27
C PHE A 38 17.42 22.70 -22.74
N TYR A 39 18.69 22.99 -23.03
CA TYR A 39 19.79 22.16 -22.53
C TYR A 39 19.96 22.25 -21.00
N SER A 40 19.66 23.40 -20.39
CA SER A 40 19.60 23.54 -18.93
C SER A 40 18.50 22.66 -18.30
N TRP A 41 17.33 22.59 -18.95
CA TRP A 41 16.27 21.67 -18.57
C TRP A 41 16.69 20.21 -18.77
N LYS A 42 17.24 19.86 -19.94
CA LYS A 42 17.72 18.50 -20.22
C LYS A 42 18.70 18.05 -19.15
N LYS A 43 19.68 18.87 -18.78
CA LYS A 43 20.64 18.55 -17.71
C LYS A 43 19.99 18.30 -16.34
N LYS A 44 18.89 18.99 -16.01
CA LYS A 44 18.20 18.87 -14.72
C LYS A 44 17.16 17.75 -14.68
N PHE A 45 16.48 17.48 -15.80
CA PHE A 45 15.27 16.66 -15.83
C PHE A 45 15.41 15.37 -16.67
N SER A 46 16.49 15.18 -17.43
CA SER A 46 16.67 13.96 -18.25
C SER A 46 16.82 12.68 -17.42
N GLY A 47 17.45 12.75 -16.23
CA GLY A 47 17.57 11.60 -15.33
C GLY A 47 16.30 11.31 -14.54
N LEU A 48 15.57 12.36 -14.15
CA LEU A 48 14.34 12.27 -13.36
C LEU A 48 13.25 11.50 -14.12
N SER A 49 13.04 11.82 -15.40
CA SER A 49 12.03 11.15 -16.24
C SER A 49 12.20 9.62 -16.35
N SER A 50 13.44 9.12 -16.36
CA SER A 50 13.72 7.68 -16.48
C SER A 50 13.74 6.96 -15.13
N GLU A 51 14.35 7.57 -14.11
CA GLU A 51 14.43 6.98 -12.77
C GLU A 51 13.08 7.03 -12.03
N GLU A 52 12.33 8.12 -12.15
CA GLU A 52 10.98 8.22 -11.58
C GLU A 52 10.03 7.24 -12.27
N GLY A 53 10.11 7.10 -13.60
CA GLY A 53 9.32 6.12 -14.34
C GLY A 53 9.61 4.67 -13.94
N ARG A 54 10.89 4.31 -13.73
CA ARG A 54 11.27 2.99 -13.21
C ARG A 54 10.76 2.78 -11.79
N LYS A 55 10.95 3.76 -10.91
CA LYS A 55 10.50 3.69 -9.51
C LYS A 55 8.97 3.55 -9.42
N ILE A 56 8.22 4.24 -10.27
CA ILE A 56 6.76 4.11 -10.34
C ILE A 56 6.39 2.67 -10.73
N LYS A 57 7.00 2.13 -11.78
CA LYS A 57 6.73 0.76 -12.23
C LYS A 57 7.07 -0.29 -11.16
N ASP A 58 8.22 -0.13 -10.48
CA ASP A 58 8.62 -1.03 -9.39
C ASP A 58 7.66 -0.95 -8.20
N LEU A 59 7.14 0.25 -7.90
CA LEU A 59 6.13 0.43 -6.86
C LEU A 59 4.77 -0.17 -7.24
N GLU A 60 4.35 -0.01 -8.50
CA GLU A 60 3.13 -0.62 -9.03
C GLU A 60 3.21 -2.15 -8.96
N GLU A 61 4.33 -2.74 -9.35
CA GLU A 61 4.55 -4.19 -9.26
C GLU A 61 4.50 -4.69 -7.81
N LYS A 62 5.17 -3.99 -6.89
CA LYS A 62 5.11 -4.29 -5.45
C LYS A 62 3.69 -4.18 -4.91
N LEU A 63 2.95 -3.15 -5.30
CA LEU A 63 1.56 -2.97 -4.89
C LEU A 63 0.69 -4.12 -5.38
N GLN A 64 0.85 -4.53 -6.65
CA GLN A 64 0.11 -5.67 -7.20
C GLN A 64 0.44 -6.97 -6.45
N ASN A 65 1.71 -7.24 -6.17
CA ASN A 65 2.13 -8.44 -5.46
C ASN A 65 1.59 -8.47 -4.03
N ILE A 66 1.72 -7.38 -3.27
CA ILE A 66 1.16 -7.25 -1.93
C ILE A 66 -0.37 -7.42 -1.96
N THR A 67 -1.05 -6.84 -2.95
CA THR A 67 -2.51 -6.97 -3.08
C THR A 67 -2.93 -8.42 -3.31
N ARG A 68 -2.22 -9.17 -4.16
CA ARG A 68 -2.48 -10.60 -4.39
C ARG A 68 -2.27 -11.41 -3.12
N GLU A 69 -1.16 -11.21 -2.42
CA GLU A 69 -0.88 -11.92 -1.16
C GLU A 69 -1.92 -11.60 -0.08
N LEU A 70 -2.33 -10.33 0.05
CA LEU A 70 -3.38 -9.94 0.98
C LEU A 70 -4.73 -10.56 0.64
N GLN A 71 -5.07 -10.74 -0.64
CA GLN A 71 -6.30 -11.43 -1.05
C GLN A 71 -6.27 -12.89 -0.61
N THR A 72 -5.16 -13.59 -0.82
CA THR A 72 -4.98 -14.97 -0.36
C THR A 72 -5.11 -15.08 1.16
N LEU A 73 -4.37 -14.25 1.90
CA LEU A 73 -4.42 -14.25 3.37
C LEU A 73 -5.80 -13.91 3.94
N ASN A 74 -6.54 -12.99 3.30
CA ASN A 74 -7.90 -12.68 3.71
C ASN A 74 -8.85 -13.85 3.44
N SER A 75 -8.72 -14.53 2.30
CA SER A 75 -9.51 -15.72 1.99
C SER A 75 -9.23 -16.85 3.00
N ASP A 76 -7.96 -17.11 3.32
CA ASP A 76 -7.58 -18.10 4.33
C ASP A 76 -8.14 -17.75 5.71
N LYS A 77 -8.07 -16.48 6.10
CA LYS A 77 -8.66 -15.99 7.34
C LYS A 77 -10.17 -16.22 7.37
N GLU A 78 -10.90 -15.94 6.29
CA GLU A 78 -12.35 -16.16 6.21
C GLU A 78 -12.69 -17.64 6.36
N MET A 79 -11.93 -18.53 5.71
CA MET A 79 -12.09 -19.98 5.86
C MET A 79 -11.87 -20.42 7.32
N LEU A 80 -10.81 -19.92 7.97
CA LEU A 80 -10.54 -20.22 9.38
C LEU A 80 -11.62 -19.67 10.32
N GLN A 81 -12.16 -18.48 10.04
CA GLN A 81 -13.29 -17.92 10.80
C GLN A 81 -14.56 -18.77 10.64
N SER A 82 -14.81 -19.32 9.44
CA SER A 82 -15.90 -20.27 9.21
C SER A 82 -15.74 -21.52 10.06
N VAL A 83 -14.54 -22.13 10.06
CA VAL A 83 -14.23 -23.29 10.91
C VAL A 83 -14.47 -22.96 12.39
N LEU A 84 -14.00 -21.81 12.86
CA LEU A 84 -14.22 -21.37 14.24
C LEU A 84 -15.70 -21.23 14.60
N LYS A 85 -16.53 -20.78 13.65
CA LYS A 85 -17.97 -20.63 13.86
C LYS A 85 -18.69 -21.98 13.94
N HIS A 86 -18.27 -22.95 13.13
CA HIS A 86 -18.97 -24.23 13.00
C HIS A 86 -18.52 -25.30 13.99
N PHE A 87 -17.23 -25.31 14.37
CA PHE A 87 -16.66 -26.42 15.15
C PHE A 87 -16.36 -26.09 16.61
N PHE A 88 -16.25 -24.81 16.98
CA PHE A 88 -15.85 -24.42 18.33
C PHE A 88 -17.02 -23.86 19.14
N THR A 89 -17.15 -24.36 20.35
CA THR A 89 -18.09 -23.85 21.37
C THR A 89 -17.60 -22.52 21.96
N THR A 90 -18.51 -21.79 22.61
CA THR A 90 -18.19 -20.52 23.26
C THR A 90 -17.10 -20.67 24.33
N ASN A 91 -17.09 -21.77 25.09
CA ASN A 91 -16.07 -22.00 26.13
C ASN A 91 -14.68 -22.29 25.54
N GLU A 92 -14.60 -23.08 24.47
CA GLU A 92 -13.34 -23.33 23.76
C GLU A 92 -12.77 -22.03 23.17
N LYS A 93 -13.63 -21.16 22.64
CA LYS A 93 -13.21 -19.83 22.16
C LYS A 93 -12.67 -18.94 23.29
N ARG A 94 -13.22 -19.02 24.51
CA ARG A 94 -12.68 -18.29 25.67
C ARG A 94 -11.29 -18.79 26.04
N GLN A 95 -11.10 -20.11 26.13
CA GLN A 95 -9.79 -20.71 26.39
C GLN A 95 -8.76 -20.33 25.32
N ALA A 96 -9.18 -20.30 24.05
CA ALA A 96 -8.32 -19.84 22.96
C ALA A 96 -7.96 -18.34 23.09
N VAL A 97 -8.88 -17.50 23.58
CA VAL A 97 -8.58 -16.11 23.91
C VAL A 97 -7.52 -16.01 25.00
N ASP A 98 -7.60 -16.81 26.07
CA ASP A 98 -6.60 -16.82 27.15
C ASP A 98 -5.23 -17.29 26.64
N PHE A 99 -5.22 -18.31 25.79
CA PHE A 99 -4.02 -18.77 25.10
C PHE A 99 -3.40 -17.66 24.23
N LEU A 100 -4.21 -16.93 23.46
CA LEU A 100 -3.70 -15.84 22.63
C LEU A 100 -3.10 -14.70 23.46
N GLN A 101 -3.74 -14.33 24.56
CA GLN A 101 -3.25 -13.25 25.44
C GLN A 101 -1.92 -13.66 26.09
N SER A 102 -1.83 -14.88 26.61
CA SER A 102 -0.60 -15.38 27.26
C SER A 102 0.55 -15.64 26.29
N THR A 103 0.28 -16.08 25.06
CA THR A 103 1.31 -16.47 24.11
C THR A 103 1.84 -15.30 23.28
N PHE A 104 0.96 -14.38 22.87
CA PHE A 104 1.29 -13.32 21.91
C PHE A 104 1.27 -11.90 22.50
N ASP A 105 1.05 -11.77 23.81
CA ASP A 105 0.96 -10.49 24.53
C ASP A 105 -0.02 -9.50 23.87
N ILE A 106 -1.14 -10.03 23.39
CA ILE A 106 -2.20 -9.22 22.78
C ILE A 106 -3.31 -8.94 23.78
N GLY A 107 -3.80 -7.70 23.83
CA GLY A 107 -4.88 -7.32 24.74
C GLY A 107 -6.24 -7.96 24.38
N THR A 108 -7.13 -8.04 25.37
CA THR A 108 -8.46 -8.68 25.31
C THR A 108 -9.30 -8.25 24.10
N ARG A 109 -9.22 -6.97 23.71
CA ARG A 109 -9.98 -6.47 22.55
C ARG A 109 -9.56 -7.15 21.25
N ARG A 110 -8.25 -7.35 21.05
CA ARG A 110 -7.70 -7.93 19.82
C ARG A 110 -7.95 -9.44 19.80
N SER A 111 -7.71 -10.13 20.91
CA SER A 111 -7.94 -11.58 21.03
C SER A 111 -9.42 -11.95 20.87
N CYS A 112 -10.35 -11.26 21.57
CA CYS A 112 -11.79 -11.48 21.37
C CYS A 112 -12.24 -11.27 19.91
N ARG A 113 -11.71 -10.26 19.23
CA ARG A 113 -12.01 -10.01 17.81
C ARG A 113 -11.49 -11.12 16.89
N LEU A 114 -10.33 -11.69 17.19
CA LEU A 114 -9.77 -12.81 16.41
C LEU A 114 -10.61 -14.08 16.55
N LEU A 115 -11.13 -14.33 17.77
CA LEU A 115 -11.94 -15.52 18.06
C LEU A 115 -13.45 -15.32 17.80
N ASP A 116 -13.85 -14.17 17.24
CA ASP A 116 -15.26 -13.82 16.98
C ASP A 116 -16.17 -14.02 18.20
N ILE A 117 -15.71 -13.56 19.37
CA ILE A 117 -16.51 -13.52 20.61
C ILE A 117 -16.58 -12.09 21.15
N SER A 118 -17.73 -11.72 21.73
CA SER A 118 -17.85 -10.42 22.38
C SER A 118 -17.08 -10.40 23.70
N ARG A 119 -16.55 -9.24 24.10
CA ARG A 119 -15.85 -9.07 25.38
C ARG A 119 -16.77 -9.37 26.57
N SER A 120 -18.05 -9.03 26.47
CA SER A 120 -19.05 -9.35 27.50
C SER A 120 -19.23 -10.86 27.64
N VAL A 121 -19.28 -11.59 26.51
CA VAL A 121 -19.33 -13.06 26.53
C VAL A 121 -18.04 -13.62 27.10
N TYR A 122 -16.87 -13.05 26.79
CA TYR A 122 -15.60 -13.51 27.36
C TYR A 122 -15.55 -13.35 28.90
N HIS A 123 -15.97 -12.21 29.42
CA HIS A 123 -15.97 -11.93 30.86
C HIS A 123 -17.19 -12.50 31.61
N TYR A 124 -18.17 -13.08 30.92
CA TYR A 124 -19.35 -13.61 31.59
C TYR A 124 -18.96 -14.82 32.44
N PRO A 125 -19.23 -14.80 33.76
CA PRO A 125 -18.87 -15.90 34.64
C PRO A 125 -19.59 -17.16 34.17
N SER A 126 -18.83 -18.14 33.66
CA SER A 126 -19.36 -19.48 33.43
C SER A 126 -19.69 -20.06 34.79
N GLY A 127 -20.97 -20.37 35.04
CA GLY A 127 -21.48 -20.88 36.33
C GLY A 127 -20.98 -22.27 36.75
N THR A 128 -19.74 -22.63 36.43
CA THR A 128 -19.08 -23.88 36.79
C THR A 128 -18.28 -23.77 38.10
N GLU A 129 -18.54 -22.76 38.93
CA GLU A 129 -17.95 -22.63 40.27
C GLU A 129 -18.85 -23.14 41.41
N ASN A 130 -19.88 -23.93 41.09
CA ASN A 130 -20.67 -24.66 42.09
C ASN A 130 -20.81 -26.14 41.69
N ARG A 131 -19.79 -26.94 41.97
CA ARG A 131 -19.92 -28.38 42.18
C ARG A 131 -18.82 -28.91 43.08
#